data_AF-A0A959CUK6-F1
#
_entry.id   AF-A0A959CUK6-F1
#
_cell.length_a   1.000
_cell.length_b   1.000
_cell.length_c   1.000
_cell.angle_alpha   90.00
_cell.angle_beta   90.00
_cell.angle_gamma   90.00
#
_symmetry.space_group_name_H-M   'P 1'
#
loop_
_entity.id
_entity.type
_entity.pdbx_description
1 polymer ?
#
loop_
_entity_poly.entity_id
_entity_poly.type
_entity_poly.pdbx_seq_one_letter_code
_entity_poly.pdbx_strand_id
1 'polypeptide(L)'
;MANPNKKKIVLPVAPDTEAHGPVKHLYSKKVKLPYGVPGHNLTEMEREVSIDEPPALPINEKLNVLGKRTKRVDAIYKVTGAAKYTADIQLPGMLFGKFLRSPHPHAIIKSLDVSAARRYPGVRAVHVLLMEPGGSVERDSGHDAPAETYNMDQLPRLRYVGQPIAAVAAESQYIANEAVKLIKVEYETKPFVLELDKARKKGAPIVFEEVIEDGGNEGDVGVKAADEQKGNLRGPTTGSFLGGPRGDVEKGFAEADFVLEKEYRTQVQTHCCLETHGVVADWQPDLLTVYASTQNTAGVRDDLAELFGLPKSKVRVITEYMGGGFGSKFGAGHFGVMATMLSKKAGRPVKLMLDREEEHLSAGNRPNSHQMLKMGFRNDGKITAIDLTSYGTAGVGLGAGVGRVAQDMYECPNFRTAQYDVFTHAGPGAAFRAPGNVQGVFALEQMIDEAAERLGMDPVKYRDLIDKHEVRKIQRMKGAEAFGWKYKKPGSDPGPIKR
;
A
#
# COMPACT_ATOMS: atom_id res chain seq x y z
N MET A 1 -18.95 9.36 -38.48
CA MET A 1 -18.86 10.83 -38.44
C MET A 1 -18.46 11.23 -37.03
N ALA A 2 -17.24 11.75 -36.87
CA ALA A 2 -16.66 12.06 -35.57
C ALA A 2 -17.19 13.39 -35.04
N ASN A 3 -17.61 13.40 -33.77
CA ASN A 3 -18.06 14.60 -33.06
C ASN A 3 -16.81 15.43 -32.63
N PRO A 4 -16.61 16.66 -33.14
CA PRO A 4 -15.36 17.41 -32.95
C PRO A 4 -15.28 18.24 -31.66
N ASN A 5 -16.20 18.06 -30.69
CA ASN A 5 -16.29 18.95 -29.52
C ASN A 5 -16.10 18.29 -28.14
N LYS A 6 -15.24 17.27 -28.01
CA LYS A 6 -14.68 16.89 -26.69
C LYS A 6 -13.47 17.78 -26.36
N LYS A 7 -13.72 19.01 -25.89
CA LYS A 7 -12.69 19.74 -25.12
C LYS A 7 -12.42 18.93 -23.85
N LYS A 8 -11.25 18.28 -23.79
CA LYS A 8 -10.70 17.72 -22.55
C LYS A 8 -10.69 18.84 -21.51
N ILE A 9 -11.56 18.75 -20.52
CA ILE A 9 -11.37 19.47 -19.26
C ILE A 9 -10.21 18.76 -18.58
N VAL A 10 -9.01 19.27 -18.81
CA VAL A 10 -7.82 18.92 -18.02
C VAL A 10 -8.10 19.49 -16.64
N LEU A 11 -8.48 18.63 -15.69
CA LEU A 11 -8.43 18.98 -14.29
C LEU A 11 -6.98 19.37 -14.00
N PRO A 12 -6.72 20.53 -13.36
CA PRO A 12 -5.37 20.85 -12.94
C PRO A 12 -4.92 19.71 -12.02
N VAL A 13 -3.91 18.97 -12.48
CA VAL A 13 -3.03 18.22 -11.61
C VAL A 13 -2.64 19.22 -10.52
N ALA A 14 -2.86 18.87 -9.25
CA ALA A 14 -2.31 19.67 -8.16
C ALA A 14 -0.85 19.92 -8.55
N PRO A 15 -0.43 21.20 -8.71
CA PRO A 15 0.89 21.47 -9.22
C PRO A 15 1.86 20.67 -8.37
N ASP A 16 2.81 20.02 -9.05
CA ASP A 16 4.07 19.65 -8.43
C ASP A 16 4.38 20.73 -7.40
N THR A 17 4.67 20.32 -6.16
CA THR A 17 5.48 21.19 -5.33
C THR A 17 6.84 21.23 -6.00
N GLU A 18 6.94 21.92 -7.15
CA GLU A 18 8.07 22.78 -7.45
C GLU A 18 8.47 23.35 -6.11
N ALA A 19 9.72 23.10 -5.71
CA ALA A 19 10.30 23.73 -4.55
C ALA A 19 9.90 25.20 -4.64
N HIS A 20 8.90 25.61 -3.84
CA HIS A 20 8.33 26.93 -3.95
C HIS A 20 9.54 27.83 -3.70
N GLY A 21 9.97 28.55 -4.74
CA GLY A 21 10.84 29.69 -4.55
C GLY A 21 10.25 30.48 -3.38
N PRO A 22 11.08 30.93 -2.43
CA PRO A 22 10.63 31.35 -1.11
C PRO A 22 9.39 32.22 -1.25
N VAL A 23 8.26 31.76 -0.69
CA VAL A 23 6.99 32.47 -0.74
C VAL A 23 7.28 33.86 -0.17
N LYS A 24 7.38 34.86 -1.05
CA LYS A 24 7.59 36.25 -0.64
C LYS A 24 6.27 36.71 -0.04
N HIS A 25 6.16 36.58 1.27
CA HIS A 25 5.08 37.19 2.03
C HIS A 25 5.10 38.70 1.77
N LEU A 26 3.97 39.28 1.38
CA LEU A 26 3.82 40.72 1.15
C LEU A 26 4.21 41.55 2.39
N TYR A 27 4.11 40.94 3.57
CA TYR A 27 4.58 41.46 4.85
C TYR A 27 5.26 40.35 5.65
N SER A 28 6.53 40.53 5.98
CA SER A 28 7.33 39.58 6.73
C SER A 28 7.91 40.19 8.00
N LYS A 29 8.25 39.34 8.97
CA LYS A 29 9.02 39.70 10.17
C LYS A 29 10.18 38.71 10.33
N LYS A 30 11.26 39.16 10.95
CA LYS A 30 12.37 38.30 11.37
C LYS A 30 12.09 37.76 12.77
N VAL A 31 12.15 36.45 12.92
CA VAL A 31 12.00 35.77 14.22
C VAL A 31 13.20 34.88 14.48
N LYS A 32 13.66 34.86 15.74
CA LYS A 32 14.65 33.90 16.22
C LYS A 32 13.93 32.68 16.77
N LEU A 33 14.27 31.50 16.26
CA LEU A 33 13.63 30.25 16.60
C LEU A 33 14.68 29.24 17.10
N PRO A 34 14.36 28.42 18.11
CA PRO A 34 15.23 27.32 18.50
C PRO A 34 15.38 26.33 17.33
N TYR A 35 16.62 25.93 17.04
CA TYR A 35 16.96 24.99 15.98
C TYR A 35 17.96 23.94 16.50
N GLY A 36 17.76 22.68 16.15
CA GLY A 36 18.59 21.57 16.62
C GLY A 36 17.94 20.75 17.73
N VAL A 37 18.71 19.84 18.33
CA VAL A 37 18.20 18.87 19.31
C VAL A 37 18.62 19.28 20.73
N PRO A 38 17.67 19.40 21.68
CA PRO A 38 17.97 19.71 23.07
C PRO A 38 19.00 18.75 23.67
N GLY A 39 20.03 19.32 24.33
CA GLY A 39 21.14 18.57 24.94
C GLY A 39 22.28 18.19 23.99
N HIS A 40 22.21 18.58 22.71
CA HIS A 40 23.27 18.27 21.73
C HIS A 40 23.73 19.50 20.94
N ASN A 41 22.87 20.05 20.09
CA ASN A 41 23.23 21.13 19.17
C ASN A 41 22.13 22.19 19.06
N LEU A 42 21.40 22.43 20.15
CA LEU A 42 20.34 23.43 20.18
C LEU A 42 20.93 24.84 20.07
N THR A 43 20.64 25.54 18.98
CA THR A 43 21.01 26.93 18.70
C THR A 43 19.77 27.77 18.40
N GLU A 44 19.96 29.03 18.03
CA GLU A 44 18.90 29.86 17.42
C GLU A 44 19.16 30.00 15.91
N MET A 45 18.09 29.99 15.11
CA MET A 45 18.13 30.38 13.71
C MET A 45 17.20 31.58 13.50
N GLU A 46 17.64 32.54 12.69
CA GLU A 46 16.77 33.62 12.23
C GLU A 46 16.01 33.14 10.99
N ARG A 47 14.68 33.28 11.01
CA ARG A 47 13.83 32.99 9.86
C ARG A 47 12.99 34.22 9.54
N GLU A 48 12.86 34.49 8.25
CA GLU A 48 11.87 35.43 7.74
C GLU A 48 10.55 34.69 7.59
N VAL A 49 9.53 35.16 8.30
CA VAL A 49 8.22 34.53 8.39
C VAL A 49 7.13 35.54 8.05
N SER A 50 5.96 35.06 7.66
CA SER A 50 4.79 35.92 7.46
C SER A 50 4.44 36.67 8.76
N ILE A 51 3.92 37.89 8.65
CA ILE A 51 3.56 38.67 9.84
C ILE A 51 2.49 37.98 10.71
N ASP A 52 1.59 37.25 10.07
CA ASP A 52 0.52 36.42 10.66
C ASP A 52 0.98 35.03 11.11
N GLU A 53 2.26 34.65 10.89
CA GLU A 53 2.79 33.39 11.40
C GLU A 53 2.77 33.42 12.95
N PRO A 54 2.12 32.42 13.59
CA PRO A 54 2.06 32.36 15.04
C PRO A 54 3.47 32.24 15.66
N PRO A 55 3.67 32.70 16.89
CA PRO A 55 4.96 32.58 17.56
C PRO A 55 5.35 31.10 17.70
N ALA A 56 6.66 30.82 17.67
CA ALA A 56 7.14 29.47 17.95
C ALA A 56 6.68 28.99 19.32
N LEU A 57 6.34 27.70 19.39
CA LEU A 57 6.04 27.04 20.64
C LEU A 57 7.30 27.01 21.53
N PRO A 58 7.15 27.23 22.86
CA PRO A 58 8.20 26.94 23.82
C PRO A 58 8.71 25.49 23.71
N ILE A 59 9.89 25.21 24.28
CA ILE A 59 10.39 23.84 24.42
C ILE A 59 9.36 22.94 25.12
N ASN A 60 9.31 21.65 24.73
CA ASN A 60 8.33 20.67 25.22
C ASN A 60 8.15 20.66 26.75
N GLU A 61 9.21 20.94 27.53
CA GLU A 61 9.13 20.98 28.99
C GLU A 61 8.17 22.05 29.52
N LYS A 62 8.12 23.21 28.87
CA LYS A 62 7.26 24.36 29.21
C LYS A 62 5.84 24.24 28.62
N LEU A 63 5.60 23.24 27.77
CA LEU A 63 4.28 22.99 27.18
C LEU A 63 3.44 22.12 28.11
N ASN A 64 2.15 22.44 28.21
CA ASN A 64 1.22 21.69 29.04
C ASN A 64 0.84 20.32 28.44
N VAL A 65 0.89 20.18 27.10
CA VAL A 65 0.34 19.03 26.37
C VAL A 65 1.36 18.39 25.44
N LEU A 66 1.94 19.16 24.51
CA LEU A 66 2.89 18.65 23.52
C LEU A 66 4.17 18.14 24.18
N GLY A 67 4.60 16.94 23.79
CA GLY A 67 5.78 16.27 24.36
C GLY A 67 5.57 15.64 25.75
N LYS A 68 4.36 15.70 26.32
CA LYS A 68 4.01 15.08 27.60
C LYS A 68 3.28 13.76 27.40
N ARG A 69 3.35 12.86 28.40
CA ARG A 69 2.49 11.68 28.44
C ARG A 69 1.05 12.11 28.76
N THR A 70 0.20 12.12 27.76
CA THR A 70 -1.21 12.48 27.89
C THR A 70 -2.10 11.25 27.84
N LYS A 71 -3.28 11.33 28.47
CA LYS A 71 -4.29 10.29 28.32
C LYS A 71 -4.88 10.41 26.91
N ARG A 72 -4.99 9.29 26.20
CA ARG A 72 -5.65 9.31 24.89
C ARG A 72 -7.13 9.64 25.07
N VAL A 73 -7.65 10.54 24.25
CA VAL A 73 -9.07 10.97 24.29
C VAL A 73 -10.03 9.82 24.04
N ASP A 74 -9.58 8.80 23.30
CA ASP A 74 -10.35 7.62 22.93
C ASP A 74 -10.15 6.42 23.86
N ALA A 75 -9.33 6.55 24.91
CA ALA A 75 -8.96 5.42 25.76
C ALA A 75 -10.16 4.83 26.51
N ILE A 76 -10.98 5.69 27.14
CA ILE A 76 -12.11 5.24 27.97
C ILE A 76 -13.09 4.42 27.15
N TYR A 77 -13.44 4.89 25.95
CA TYR A 77 -14.37 4.17 25.06
C TYR A 77 -13.84 2.80 24.67
N LYS A 78 -12.54 2.67 24.39
CA LYS A 78 -11.93 1.39 24.01
C LYS A 78 -11.86 0.40 25.17
N VAL A 79 -11.44 0.84 26.36
CA VAL A 79 -11.27 -0.07 27.51
C VAL A 79 -12.59 -0.47 28.17
N THR A 80 -13.66 0.30 27.95
CA THR A 80 -15.01 -0.01 28.47
C THR A 80 -15.88 -0.77 27.47
N GLY A 81 -15.44 -0.92 26.22
CA GLY A 81 -16.24 -1.50 25.13
C GLY A 81 -17.30 -0.54 24.56
N ALA A 82 -17.28 0.74 24.93
CA ALA A 82 -18.21 1.75 24.42
C ALA A 82 -17.83 2.29 23.02
N ALA A 83 -16.60 2.02 22.55
CA ALA A 83 -16.16 2.35 21.21
C ALA A 83 -16.92 1.52 20.16
N LYS A 84 -17.54 2.18 19.18
CA LYS A 84 -18.29 1.51 18.10
C LYS A 84 -17.43 1.34 16.86
N TYR A 85 -17.08 0.10 16.56
CA TYR A 85 -16.41 -0.31 15.34
C TYR A 85 -17.42 -0.54 14.22
N THR A 86 -16.95 -0.73 12.99
CA THR A 86 -17.86 -0.98 11.85
C THR A 86 -18.62 -2.28 12.04
N ALA A 87 -17.97 -3.27 12.65
CA ALA A 87 -18.59 -4.53 13.04
C ALA A 87 -19.73 -4.38 14.08
N ASP A 88 -19.81 -3.28 14.82
CA ASP A 88 -20.84 -3.05 15.84
C ASP A 88 -22.08 -2.33 15.29
N ILE A 89 -22.00 -1.82 14.06
CA ILE A 89 -23.11 -1.10 13.43
C ILE A 89 -24.30 -2.05 13.21
N GLN A 90 -25.46 -1.59 13.66
CA GLN A 90 -26.75 -2.25 13.53
C GLN A 90 -27.77 -1.21 13.06
N LEU A 91 -28.38 -1.44 11.90
CA LEU A 91 -29.40 -0.56 11.34
C LEU A 91 -30.75 -1.30 11.22
N PRO A 92 -31.89 -0.59 11.32
CA PRO A 92 -33.19 -1.21 11.11
C PRO A 92 -33.28 -1.93 9.77
N GLY A 93 -33.70 -3.19 9.79
CA GLY A 93 -33.83 -4.00 8.57
C GLY A 93 -32.50 -4.34 7.88
N MET A 94 -31.35 -4.17 8.54
CA MET A 94 -30.05 -4.51 7.96
C MET A 94 -29.97 -5.98 7.51
N LEU A 95 -29.32 -6.20 6.37
CA LEU A 95 -29.03 -7.50 5.77
C LEU A 95 -27.55 -7.85 5.93
N PHE A 96 -27.25 -9.13 5.79
CA PHE A 96 -25.90 -9.69 5.86
C PHE A 96 -25.43 -10.14 4.49
N GLY A 97 -24.28 -9.62 4.06
CA GLY A 97 -23.60 -9.94 2.83
C GLY A 97 -22.68 -11.16 2.99
N LYS A 98 -22.61 -12.02 1.97
CA LYS A 98 -21.59 -13.08 1.87
C LYS A 98 -21.12 -13.26 0.43
N PHE A 99 -19.81 -13.35 0.22
CA PHE A 99 -19.20 -13.57 -1.09
C PHE A 99 -19.17 -15.04 -1.48
N LEU A 100 -19.39 -15.29 -2.77
CA LEU A 100 -18.84 -16.41 -3.49
C LEU A 100 -17.48 -15.98 -4.05
N ARG A 101 -16.44 -16.77 -3.79
CA ARG A 101 -15.07 -16.49 -4.21
C ARG A 101 -14.52 -17.62 -5.07
N SER A 102 -13.53 -17.30 -5.90
CA SER A 102 -12.84 -18.29 -6.72
C SER A 102 -12.11 -19.31 -5.83
N PRO A 103 -12.34 -20.62 -6.02
CA PRO A 103 -11.50 -21.66 -5.44
C PRO A 103 -10.23 -21.93 -6.27
N HIS A 104 -10.08 -21.28 -7.44
CA HIS A 104 -9.01 -21.56 -8.40
C HIS A 104 -8.04 -20.38 -8.56
N PRO A 105 -6.73 -20.64 -8.67
CA PRO A 105 -5.73 -19.60 -8.93
C PRO A 105 -5.80 -19.07 -10.37
N HIS A 106 -6.22 -19.89 -11.33
CA HIS A 106 -6.43 -19.46 -12.71
C HIS A 106 -7.58 -20.23 -13.34
N ALA A 107 -8.66 -19.55 -13.73
CA ALA A 107 -9.79 -20.17 -14.40
C ALA A 107 -10.60 -19.18 -15.24
N ILE A 108 -11.29 -19.72 -16.24
CA ILE A 108 -12.35 -19.02 -16.98
C ILE A 108 -13.70 -19.54 -16.49
N ILE A 109 -14.66 -18.65 -16.23
CA ILE A 109 -16.03 -19.04 -15.88
C ILE A 109 -16.77 -19.44 -17.16
N LYS A 110 -17.16 -20.71 -17.28
CA LYS A 110 -17.92 -21.25 -18.42
C LYS A 110 -19.43 -21.06 -18.27
N SER A 111 -19.94 -21.11 -17.05
CA SER A 111 -21.33 -20.81 -16.74
C SER A 111 -21.47 -20.37 -15.28
N LEU A 112 -22.47 -19.55 -14.99
CA LEU A 112 -22.77 -19.03 -13.66
C LEU A 112 -24.29 -18.96 -13.44
N ASP A 113 -24.80 -19.83 -12.56
CA ASP A 113 -26.22 -19.87 -12.17
C ASP A 113 -26.41 -19.42 -10.72
N VAL A 114 -27.08 -18.28 -10.56
CA VAL A 114 -27.44 -17.68 -9.26
C VAL A 114 -28.92 -17.91 -8.89
N SER A 115 -29.67 -18.65 -9.70
CA SER A 115 -31.13 -18.76 -9.60
C SER A 115 -31.60 -19.43 -8.30
N ALA A 116 -30.90 -20.48 -7.87
CA ALA A 116 -31.21 -21.17 -6.61
C ALA A 116 -30.96 -20.26 -5.39
N ALA A 117 -29.85 -19.53 -5.38
CA ALA A 117 -29.54 -18.56 -4.33
C ALA A 117 -30.59 -17.44 -4.26
N ARG A 118 -31.04 -16.91 -5.42
CA ARG A 118 -32.08 -15.87 -5.48
C ARG A 118 -33.43 -16.33 -4.91
N ARG A 119 -33.79 -17.60 -5.08
CA ARG A 119 -35.04 -18.17 -4.57
C ARG A 119 -34.96 -18.64 -3.12
N TYR A 120 -33.77 -18.63 -2.51
CA TYR A 120 -33.60 -19.13 -1.15
C TYR A 120 -34.35 -18.23 -0.14
N PRO A 121 -35.17 -18.81 0.77
CA PRO A 121 -35.94 -18.03 1.73
C PRO A 121 -35.05 -17.09 2.56
N GLY A 122 -35.46 -15.83 2.66
CA GLY A 122 -34.72 -14.78 3.40
C GLY A 122 -33.58 -14.12 2.62
N VAL A 123 -33.30 -14.54 1.38
CA VAL A 123 -32.45 -13.76 0.46
C VAL A 123 -33.25 -12.57 -0.08
N ARG A 124 -32.58 -11.42 -0.20
CA ARG A 124 -33.18 -10.16 -0.69
C ARG A 124 -32.46 -9.60 -1.91
N ALA A 125 -31.17 -9.88 -2.06
CA ALA A 125 -30.43 -9.55 -3.27
C ALA A 125 -29.31 -10.56 -3.55
N VAL A 126 -29.01 -10.74 -4.83
CA VAL A 126 -27.80 -11.42 -5.31
C VAL A 126 -27.22 -10.56 -6.43
N HIS A 127 -25.91 -10.34 -6.39
CA HIS A 127 -25.18 -9.58 -7.39
C HIS A 127 -23.92 -10.33 -7.82
N VAL A 128 -23.62 -10.28 -9.12
CA VAL A 128 -22.41 -10.84 -9.71
C VAL A 128 -21.43 -9.70 -9.94
N LEU A 129 -20.21 -9.86 -9.45
CA LEU A 129 -19.18 -8.84 -9.59
C LEU A 129 -18.52 -8.98 -10.96
N LEU A 130 -18.74 -7.99 -11.81
CA LEU A 130 -18.17 -7.97 -13.18
C LEU A 130 -16.79 -7.32 -13.23
N MET A 131 -16.50 -6.43 -12.28
CA MET A 131 -15.22 -5.74 -12.16
C MET A 131 -14.77 -5.73 -10.71
N GLU A 132 -13.49 -6.04 -10.48
CA GLU A 132 -12.86 -5.82 -9.18
C GLU A 132 -12.43 -4.35 -9.05
N PRO A 133 -12.99 -3.59 -8.07
CA PRO A 133 -12.61 -2.20 -7.87
C PRO A 133 -11.15 -2.09 -7.42
N GLY A 134 -10.37 -1.21 -8.07
CA GLY A 134 -8.95 -0.97 -7.73
C GLY A 134 -7.99 -2.10 -8.11
N GLY A 135 -8.44 -3.12 -8.86
CA GLY A 135 -7.53 -4.09 -9.48
C GLY A 135 -6.89 -3.53 -10.75
N SER A 136 -5.71 -4.03 -11.13
CA SER A 136 -5.19 -3.76 -12.47
C SER A 136 -6.05 -4.50 -13.51
N VAL A 137 -6.59 -3.76 -14.47
CA VAL A 137 -7.53 -4.30 -15.47
C VAL A 137 -6.86 -4.30 -16.84
N GLU A 138 -7.09 -5.35 -17.63
CA GLU A 138 -6.68 -5.39 -19.03
C GLU A 138 -7.36 -4.27 -19.83
N ARG A 139 -6.59 -3.62 -20.71
CA ARG A 139 -6.94 -2.39 -21.39
C ARG A 139 -8.12 -2.51 -22.36
N ASP A 140 -8.34 -3.67 -23.00
CA ASP A 140 -9.40 -3.84 -24.00
C ASP A 140 -10.68 -4.48 -23.45
N SER A 141 -10.84 -4.43 -22.13
CA SER A 141 -11.84 -5.25 -21.47
C SER A 141 -13.28 -4.71 -21.56
N GLY A 142 -13.50 -3.51 -22.12
CA GLY A 142 -14.84 -3.06 -22.53
C GLY A 142 -15.87 -2.93 -21.39
N HIS A 143 -15.44 -2.48 -20.21
CA HIS A 143 -16.22 -2.61 -18.97
C HIS A 143 -16.73 -1.26 -18.42
N ASP A 144 -17.86 -0.78 -18.97
CA ASP A 144 -18.60 0.34 -18.38
C ASP A 144 -19.61 -0.14 -17.31
N ALA A 145 -19.54 0.46 -16.13
CA ALA A 145 -20.49 0.47 -15.01
C ALA A 145 -20.95 -0.90 -14.41
N PRO A 146 -21.38 -0.94 -13.13
CA PRO A 146 -22.02 -2.13 -12.59
C PRO A 146 -23.34 -2.43 -13.31
N ALA A 147 -23.34 -3.47 -14.16
CA ALA A 147 -24.52 -3.87 -14.93
C ALA A 147 -25.50 -4.72 -14.09
N GLU A 148 -26.81 -4.51 -14.29
CA GLU A 148 -27.86 -5.32 -13.64
C GLU A 148 -28.01 -6.73 -14.23
N THR A 149 -27.56 -6.89 -15.48
CA THR A 149 -27.52 -8.12 -16.26
C THR A 149 -26.12 -8.29 -16.84
N TYR A 150 -25.61 -9.53 -16.84
CA TYR A 150 -24.28 -9.85 -17.36
C TYR A 150 -24.37 -10.81 -18.53
N ASN A 151 -23.54 -10.58 -19.54
CA ASN A 151 -23.25 -11.55 -20.59
C ASN A 151 -22.03 -12.37 -20.18
N MET A 152 -21.92 -13.58 -20.74
CA MET A 152 -20.78 -14.47 -20.45
C MET A 152 -19.42 -13.85 -20.77
N ASP A 153 -19.36 -13.03 -21.83
CA ASP A 153 -18.13 -12.34 -22.25
C ASP A 153 -17.70 -11.22 -21.28
N GLN A 154 -18.57 -10.81 -20.36
CA GLN A 154 -18.30 -9.80 -19.34
C GLN A 154 -17.89 -10.40 -17.99
N LEU A 155 -17.88 -11.74 -17.85
CA LEU A 155 -17.45 -12.36 -16.61
C LEU A 155 -15.94 -12.27 -16.47
N PRO A 156 -15.43 -11.92 -15.27
CA PRO A 156 -14.00 -11.75 -15.09
C PRO A 156 -13.29 -13.09 -15.20
N ARG A 157 -12.12 -13.06 -15.85
CA ARG A 157 -11.14 -14.14 -15.71
C ARG A 157 -10.64 -14.19 -14.28
N LEU A 158 -10.56 -15.39 -13.72
CA LEU A 158 -10.12 -15.63 -12.35
C LEU A 158 -8.61 -15.81 -12.35
N ARG A 159 -7.92 -14.99 -11.55
CA ARG A 159 -6.46 -14.88 -11.53
C ARG A 159 -5.85 -15.14 -10.15
N TYR A 160 -6.68 -15.39 -9.13
CA TYR A 160 -6.21 -15.82 -7.82
C TYR A 160 -7.31 -16.52 -7.01
N VAL A 161 -6.90 -17.36 -6.06
CA VAL A 161 -7.80 -17.97 -5.08
C VAL A 161 -8.33 -16.88 -4.16
N GLY A 162 -9.65 -16.81 -3.99
CA GLY A 162 -10.30 -15.76 -3.20
C GLY A 162 -10.86 -14.61 -4.01
N GLN A 163 -10.59 -14.54 -5.33
CA GLN A 163 -11.14 -13.49 -6.18
C GLN A 163 -12.67 -13.47 -6.09
N PRO A 164 -13.29 -12.32 -5.77
CA PRO A 164 -14.74 -12.23 -5.62
C PRO A 164 -15.45 -12.47 -6.97
N ILE A 165 -16.48 -13.31 -6.96
CA ILE A 165 -17.29 -13.66 -8.15
C ILE A 165 -18.69 -13.08 -8.04
N ALA A 166 -19.34 -13.31 -6.90
CA ALA A 166 -20.71 -12.88 -6.64
C ALA A 166 -20.91 -12.70 -5.14
N ALA A 167 -22.02 -12.08 -4.73
CA ALA A 167 -22.42 -12.06 -3.33
C ALA A 167 -23.93 -12.07 -3.17
N VAL A 168 -24.36 -12.53 -2.00
CA VAL A 168 -25.76 -12.57 -1.57
C VAL A 168 -25.95 -11.60 -0.41
N ALA A 169 -27.12 -10.97 -0.33
CA ALA A 169 -27.59 -10.26 0.87
C ALA A 169 -28.86 -10.94 1.40
N ALA A 170 -28.83 -11.30 2.68
CA ALA A 170 -29.90 -12.05 3.33
C ALA A 170 -30.23 -11.53 4.74
N GLU A 171 -31.36 -11.97 5.29
CA GLU A 171 -31.87 -11.51 6.58
C GLU A 171 -31.06 -11.96 7.80
N SER A 172 -30.16 -12.94 7.62
CA SER A 172 -29.18 -13.33 8.63
C SER A 172 -27.89 -13.80 7.97
N GLN A 173 -26.78 -13.76 8.74
CA GLN A 173 -25.51 -14.32 8.29
C GLN A 173 -25.62 -15.80 7.94
N TYR A 174 -26.41 -16.57 8.70
CA TYR A 174 -26.64 -17.99 8.43
C TYR A 174 -27.29 -18.20 7.05
N ILE A 175 -28.36 -17.47 6.74
CA ILE A 175 -29.03 -17.55 5.43
C ILE A 175 -28.09 -17.12 4.31
N ALA A 176 -27.27 -16.08 4.52
CA ALA A 176 -26.28 -15.65 3.53
C ALA A 176 -25.24 -16.76 3.26
N ASN A 177 -24.75 -17.42 4.31
CA ASN A 177 -23.77 -18.51 4.21
C ASN A 177 -24.34 -19.76 3.52
N GLU A 178 -25.63 -20.07 3.70
CA GLU A 178 -26.27 -21.20 3.02
C GLU A 178 -26.62 -20.86 1.57
N ALA A 179 -27.19 -19.68 1.31
CA ALA A 179 -27.61 -19.25 -0.02
C ALA A 179 -26.42 -19.12 -0.99
N VAL A 180 -25.26 -18.64 -0.52
CA VAL A 180 -24.08 -18.47 -1.39
C VAL A 180 -23.56 -19.81 -1.95
N LYS A 181 -23.71 -20.91 -1.19
CA LYS A 181 -23.32 -22.27 -1.61
C LYS A 181 -24.21 -22.82 -2.73
N LEU A 182 -25.39 -22.23 -2.93
CA LEU A 182 -26.32 -22.63 -3.99
C LEU A 182 -26.00 -22.00 -5.34
N ILE A 183 -25.05 -21.05 -5.40
CA ILE A 183 -24.57 -20.50 -6.66
C ILE A 183 -23.69 -21.56 -7.33
N LYS A 184 -24.06 -21.94 -8.56
CA LYS A 184 -23.32 -22.93 -9.34
C LYS A 184 -22.42 -22.22 -10.33
N VAL A 185 -21.17 -22.63 -10.38
CA VAL A 185 -20.18 -22.10 -11.32
C VAL A 185 -19.47 -23.27 -11.98
N GLU A 186 -19.39 -23.24 -13.30
CA GLU A 186 -18.54 -24.16 -14.06
C GLU A 186 -17.25 -23.45 -14.43
N TYR A 187 -16.12 -24.07 -14.10
CA TYR A 187 -14.79 -23.51 -14.32
C TYR A 187 -14.04 -24.29 -15.39
N GLU A 188 -13.37 -23.57 -16.28
CA GLU A 188 -12.27 -24.11 -17.06
C GLU A 188 -10.96 -23.70 -16.38
N THR A 189 -10.36 -24.62 -15.62
CA THR A 189 -9.08 -24.37 -14.93
C THR A 189 -7.93 -24.25 -15.92
N LYS A 190 -7.02 -23.31 -15.67
CA LYS A 190 -5.85 -23.04 -16.50
C LYS A 190 -4.55 -23.23 -15.71
N PRO A 191 -3.40 -23.44 -16.38
CA PRO A 191 -2.10 -23.42 -15.73
C PRO A 191 -1.85 -22.09 -15.00
N PHE A 192 -1.17 -22.12 -13.86
CA PHE A 192 -0.90 -20.94 -13.03
C PHE A 192 0.56 -20.90 -12.56
N VAL A 193 0.98 -19.75 -12.04
CA VAL A 193 2.32 -19.55 -11.48
C VAL A 193 2.25 -18.65 -10.25
N LEU A 194 2.94 -19.03 -9.17
CA LEU A 194 2.93 -18.32 -7.89
C LEU A 194 4.32 -17.83 -7.47
N GLU A 195 5.39 -18.52 -7.90
CA GLU A 195 6.74 -18.19 -7.48
C GLU A 195 7.37 -17.13 -8.38
N LEU A 196 7.92 -16.08 -7.76
CA LEU A 196 8.59 -14.95 -8.42
C LEU A 196 9.56 -15.41 -9.52
N ASP A 197 10.48 -16.33 -9.20
CA ASP A 197 11.51 -16.77 -10.14
C ASP A 197 10.96 -17.62 -11.28
N LYS A 198 9.86 -18.36 -11.06
CA LYS A 198 9.21 -19.14 -12.11
C LYS A 198 8.39 -18.24 -13.04
N ALA A 199 7.70 -17.24 -12.50
CA ALA A 199 6.87 -16.32 -13.28
C ALA A 199 7.67 -15.53 -14.33
N ARG A 200 8.95 -15.29 -14.07
CA ARG A 200 9.88 -14.59 -14.97
C ARG A 200 10.46 -15.46 -16.09
N LYS A 201 10.28 -16.78 -16.05
CA LYS A 201 10.83 -17.69 -17.07
C LYS A 201 10.03 -17.62 -18.36
N LYS A 202 10.71 -17.81 -19.50
CA LYS A 202 10.06 -17.98 -20.80
C LYS A 202 9.10 -19.19 -20.74
N GLY A 203 7.86 -18.99 -21.19
CA GLY A 203 6.83 -20.04 -21.17
C GLY A 203 6.13 -20.24 -19.83
N ALA A 204 6.38 -19.39 -18.82
CA ALA A 204 5.56 -19.37 -17.63
C ALA A 204 4.09 -19.05 -17.97
N PRO A 205 3.11 -19.62 -17.25
CA PRO A 205 1.72 -19.23 -17.37
C PRO A 205 1.56 -17.71 -17.24
N ILE A 206 0.92 -17.10 -18.24
CA ILE A 206 0.73 -15.65 -18.33
C ILE A 206 -0.48 -15.25 -17.49
N VAL A 207 -0.32 -14.23 -16.64
CA VAL A 207 -1.38 -13.70 -15.76
C VAL A 207 -2.31 -12.74 -16.51
N PHE A 208 -1.72 -11.90 -17.36
CA PHE A 208 -2.42 -10.91 -18.18
C PHE A 208 -2.02 -11.08 -19.64
N GLU A 209 -3.01 -11.37 -20.49
CA GLU A 209 -2.81 -11.53 -21.94
C GLU A 209 -2.56 -10.17 -22.61
N GLU A 210 -3.07 -9.10 -22.00
CA GLU A 210 -2.91 -7.72 -22.45
C GLU A 210 -2.10 -6.87 -21.46
N VAL A 211 -1.67 -5.70 -21.93
CA VAL A 211 -1.09 -4.68 -21.06
C VAL A 211 -2.18 -4.14 -20.15
N ILE A 212 -1.93 -4.13 -18.85
CA ILE A 212 -2.90 -3.64 -17.87
C ILE A 212 -2.77 -2.12 -17.69
N GLU A 213 -3.91 -1.44 -17.55
CA GLU A 213 -3.92 -0.07 -17.07
C GLU A 213 -3.67 -0.04 -15.56
N ASP A 214 -2.92 0.97 -15.11
CA ASP A 214 -2.68 1.17 -13.69
C ASP A 214 -4.00 1.56 -13.00
N GLY A 215 -4.63 0.59 -12.35
CA GLY A 215 -5.85 0.76 -11.57
C GLY A 215 -5.63 1.48 -10.22
N GLY A 216 -4.41 1.95 -9.96
CA GLY A 216 -4.05 2.64 -8.73
C GLY A 216 -3.77 1.66 -7.60
N ASN A 217 -2.56 1.11 -7.57
CA ASN A 217 -2.07 0.42 -6.38
C ASN A 217 -1.05 1.28 -5.63
N GLU A 218 -1.26 1.38 -4.32
CA GLU A 218 -0.46 2.10 -3.35
C GLU A 218 0.90 1.42 -3.09
N GLY A 219 1.69 1.25 -4.16
CA GLY A 219 3.11 0.92 -4.11
C GLY A 219 3.93 2.05 -3.52
N ASP A 220 5.25 2.08 -3.79
CA ASP A 220 6.09 3.21 -3.37
C ASP A 220 5.43 4.54 -3.79
N VAL A 221 4.93 5.24 -2.78
CA VAL A 221 3.83 6.20 -2.92
C VAL A 221 4.25 7.28 -3.92
N GLY A 222 3.56 7.33 -5.07
CA GLY A 222 3.70 8.42 -6.04
C GLY A 222 4.43 8.10 -7.34
N VAL A 223 4.80 6.85 -7.65
CA VAL A 223 5.38 6.52 -8.95
C VAL A 223 4.51 5.57 -9.75
N LYS A 224 4.09 6.00 -10.94
CA LYS A 224 3.44 5.15 -11.93
C LYS A 224 4.41 4.05 -12.35
N ALA A 225 3.96 2.80 -12.29
CA ALA A 225 4.72 1.69 -12.84
C ALA A 225 4.98 1.94 -14.34
N ALA A 226 6.19 1.62 -14.82
CA ALA A 226 6.53 1.79 -16.23
C ALA A 226 5.52 1.09 -17.15
N ASP A 227 5.26 1.66 -18.33
CA ASP A 227 4.25 1.13 -19.26
C ASP A 227 4.72 -0.14 -20.01
N GLU A 228 6.01 -0.48 -19.93
CA GLU A 228 6.56 -1.68 -20.58
C GLU A 228 6.22 -2.95 -19.79
N GLN A 229 5.43 -3.82 -20.41
CA GLN A 229 5.09 -5.15 -19.92
C GLN A 229 5.53 -6.21 -20.92
N LYS A 230 6.29 -7.21 -20.45
CA LYS A 230 6.73 -8.37 -21.22
C LYS A 230 6.41 -9.66 -20.47
N GLY A 231 5.35 -10.33 -20.90
CA GLY A 231 4.81 -11.49 -20.18
C GLY A 231 4.39 -11.09 -18.77
N ASN A 232 4.91 -11.77 -17.75
CA ASN A 232 4.61 -11.48 -16.34
C ASN A 232 5.50 -10.39 -15.73
N LEU A 233 6.34 -9.69 -16.51
CA LEU A 233 7.24 -8.67 -15.99
C LEU A 233 6.79 -7.29 -16.45
N ARG A 234 6.66 -6.34 -15.53
CA ARG A 234 6.40 -4.92 -15.83
C ARG A 234 7.50 -4.05 -15.22
N GLY A 235 8.04 -3.11 -16.00
CA GLY A 235 9.22 -2.32 -15.61
C GLY A 235 10.28 -2.25 -16.71
N PRO A 236 11.46 -1.64 -16.44
CA PRO A 236 11.85 -1.13 -15.14
C PRO A 236 11.27 0.25 -14.84
N THR A 237 10.78 0.44 -13.61
CA THR A 237 10.65 1.77 -13.02
C THR A 237 12.02 2.17 -12.48
N THR A 238 12.57 3.29 -12.96
CA THR A 238 13.96 3.71 -12.65
C THR A 238 14.06 4.87 -11.66
N GLY A 239 12.93 5.39 -11.16
CA GLY A 239 12.91 6.50 -10.21
C GLY A 239 11.86 6.36 -9.13
N SER A 240 11.85 7.36 -8.24
CA SER A 240 10.84 7.61 -7.23
C SER A 240 10.36 9.07 -7.34
N PHE A 241 9.40 9.51 -6.52
CA PHE A 241 9.06 10.94 -6.42
C PHE A 241 10.22 11.80 -5.87
N LEU A 242 11.31 11.18 -5.37
CA LEU A 242 12.56 11.86 -4.97
C LEU A 242 13.57 11.99 -6.14
N GLY A 243 13.22 11.53 -7.34
CA GLY A 243 14.05 11.62 -8.56
C GLY A 243 14.40 10.26 -9.16
N GLY A 244 15.25 10.25 -10.19
CA GLY A 244 15.70 9.05 -10.90
C GLY A 244 17.17 8.71 -10.67
N PRO A 245 17.79 7.97 -11.62
CA PRO A 245 19.22 7.73 -11.63
C PRO A 245 20.00 9.05 -11.65
N ARG A 246 21.20 9.05 -11.06
CA ARG A 246 22.10 10.21 -10.99
C ARG A 246 23.55 9.79 -11.15
N GLY A 247 24.38 10.69 -11.68
CA GLY A 247 25.81 10.47 -11.86
C GLY A 247 26.14 9.36 -12.87
N ASP A 248 27.31 8.75 -12.70
CA ASP A 248 27.83 7.66 -13.51
C ASP A 248 28.26 6.51 -12.59
N VAL A 249 27.45 5.45 -12.54
CA VAL A 249 27.69 4.31 -11.66
C VAL A 249 28.95 3.53 -12.03
N GLU A 250 29.31 3.47 -13.31
CA GLU A 250 30.52 2.76 -13.74
C GLU A 250 31.77 3.51 -13.28
N LYS A 251 31.75 4.85 -13.39
CA LYS A 251 32.77 5.70 -12.77
C LYS A 251 32.82 5.52 -11.25
N GLY A 252 31.66 5.50 -10.58
CA GLY A 252 31.61 5.31 -9.13
C GLY A 252 32.17 3.96 -8.67
N PHE A 253 31.96 2.88 -9.43
CA PHE A 253 32.59 1.59 -9.15
C PHE A 253 34.10 1.60 -9.42
N ALA A 254 34.57 2.31 -10.46
CA ALA A 254 35.99 2.45 -10.74
C ALA A 254 36.74 3.26 -9.66
N GLU A 255 36.06 4.18 -8.99
CA GLU A 255 36.60 5.00 -7.88
C GLU A 255 36.52 4.31 -6.51
N ALA A 256 35.88 3.14 -6.42
CA ALA A 256 35.76 2.39 -5.18
C ALA A 256 37.06 1.64 -4.84
N ASP A 257 37.41 1.60 -3.56
CA ASP A 257 38.52 0.76 -3.07
C ASP A 257 38.08 -0.72 -2.95
N PHE A 258 36.79 -0.94 -2.70
CA PHE A 258 36.17 -2.26 -2.78
C PHE A 258 34.69 -2.16 -3.16
N VAL A 259 34.17 -3.24 -3.73
CA VAL A 259 32.77 -3.36 -4.15
C VAL A 259 32.15 -4.58 -3.47
N LEU A 260 30.92 -4.42 -2.98
CA LEU A 260 30.10 -5.52 -2.49
C LEU A 260 28.91 -5.71 -3.41
N GLU A 261 28.60 -6.96 -3.73
CA GLU A 261 27.47 -7.35 -4.57
C GLU A 261 26.73 -8.50 -3.88
N LYS A 262 25.45 -8.28 -3.56
CA LYS A 262 24.66 -9.16 -2.71
C LYS A 262 23.22 -9.28 -3.19
N GLU A 263 22.61 -10.41 -2.83
CA GLU A 263 21.21 -10.69 -3.07
C GLU A 263 20.45 -10.78 -1.74
N TYR A 264 19.35 -10.05 -1.64
CA TYR A 264 18.48 -10.04 -0.46
C TYR A 264 17.04 -10.37 -0.86
N ARG A 265 16.34 -11.11 0.00
CA ARG A 265 14.94 -11.49 -0.21
C ARG A 265 14.09 -11.21 1.01
N THR A 266 12.86 -10.75 0.77
CA THR A 266 11.82 -10.66 1.81
C THR A 266 10.60 -11.46 1.37
N GLN A 267 9.82 -11.99 2.31
CA GLN A 267 8.59 -12.75 2.02
C GLN A 267 7.35 -11.85 1.89
N VAL A 268 6.29 -12.39 1.28
CA VAL A 268 4.95 -11.79 1.33
C VAL A 268 4.45 -11.76 2.78
N GLN A 269 3.77 -10.67 3.17
CA GLN A 269 3.23 -10.51 4.53
C GLN A 269 1.79 -9.99 4.48
N THR A 270 0.91 -10.53 5.33
CA THR A 270 -0.48 -10.06 5.50
C THR A 270 -0.61 -9.14 6.72
N HIS A 271 -1.53 -8.19 6.67
CA HIS A 271 -1.66 -7.12 7.66
C HIS A 271 -2.20 -7.61 9.01
N CYS A 272 -3.01 -8.67 8.99
CA CYS A 272 -3.62 -9.29 10.17
C CYS A 272 -4.33 -8.25 11.07
N CYS A 273 -5.09 -7.33 10.47
CA CYS A 273 -5.90 -6.35 11.19
C CYS A 273 -6.87 -7.07 12.14
N LEU A 274 -6.96 -6.66 13.41
CA LEU A 274 -7.79 -7.42 14.36
C LEU A 274 -9.28 -7.34 14.00
N GLU A 275 -9.77 -6.14 13.68
CA GLU A 275 -11.02 -5.96 12.93
C GLU A 275 -10.74 -6.27 11.46
N THR A 276 -11.52 -7.17 10.86
CA THR A 276 -11.40 -7.49 9.44
C THR A 276 -11.89 -6.37 8.54
N HIS A 277 -11.64 -6.46 7.24
CA HIS A 277 -12.14 -5.50 6.26
C HIS A 277 -13.67 -5.61 6.09
N GLY A 278 -14.34 -4.49 5.87
CA GLY A 278 -15.78 -4.50 5.63
C GLY A 278 -16.45 -3.14 5.82
N VAL A 279 -17.73 -3.11 5.44
CA VAL A 279 -18.60 -1.94 5.57
C VAL A 279 -20.03 -2.33 5.95
N VAL A 280 -20.80 -1.34 6.40
CA VAL A 280 -22.26 -1.32 6.29
C VAL A 280 -22.64 -0.23 5.30
N ALA A 281 -23.24 -0.60 4.18
CA ALA A 281 -23.75 0.34 3.18
C ALA A 281 -25.27 0.49 3.31
N ASP A 282 -25.76 1.72 3.31
CA ASP A 282 -27.18 2.08 3.35
C ASP A 282 -27.48 3.01 2.17
N TRP A 283 -27.96 2.41 1.08
CA TRP A 283 -28.38 3.13 -0.11
C TRP A 283 -29.83 3.58 0.01
N GLN A 284 -30.03 4.89 0.10
CA GLN A 284 -31.34 5.53 0.03
C GLN A 284 -31.47 6.35 -1.26
N PRO A 285 -32.69 6.70 -1.71
CA PRO A 285 -32.90 7.45 -2.96
C PRO A 285 -32.07 8.74 -3.06
N ASP A 286 -31.90 9.44 -1.92
CA ASP A 286 -31.26 10.76 -1.87
C ASP A 286 -29.85 10.77 -1.29
N LEU A 287 -29.37 9.65 -0.72
CA LEU A 287 -28.10 9.60 0.00
C LEU A 287 -27.59 8.16 0.12
N LEU A 288 -26.32 7.96 -0.20
CA LEU A 288 -25.58 6.76 0.18
C LEU A 288 -24.83 7.03 1.49
N THR A 289 -25.16 6.31 2.56
CA THR A 289 -24.38 6.32 3.80
C THR A 289 -23.59 5.03 3.95
N VAL A 290 -22.29 5.12 4.22
CA VAL A 290 -21.40 3.97 4.38
C VAL A 290 -20.65 4.08 5.70
N TYR A 291 -20.87 3.11 6.59
CA TYR A 291 -20.05 2.92 7.77
C TYR A 291 -18.89 2.01 7.40
N ALA A 292 -17.67 2.52 7.39
CA ALA A 292 -16.53 1.82 6.84
C ALA A 292 -15.41 1.64 7.86
N SER A 293 -14.82 0.44 7.88
CA SER A 293 -13.55 0.21 8.54
C SER A 293 -12.44 0.72 7.59
N THR A 294 -12.14 2.01 7.64
CA THR A 294 -11.17 2.68 6.73
C THR A 294 -10.25 3.67 7.45
N GLN A 295 -9.07 3.88 6.87
CA GLN A 295 -8.11 4.93 7.17
C GLN A 295 -8.42 6.22 6.42
N ASN A 296 -9.19 6.15 5.33
CA ASN A 296 -9.43 7.27 4.44
C ASN A 296 -10.90 7.33 4.01
N THR A 297 -11.71 8.02 4.82
CA THR A 297 -13.14 8.22 4.54
C THR A 297 -13.37 9.02 3.25
N ALA A 298 -12.47 9.92 2.88
CA ALA A 298 -12.55 10.68 1.63
C ALA A 298 -12.27 9.79 0.41
N GLY A 299 -11.31 8.86 0.50
CA GLY A 299 -11.02 7.88 -0.55
C GLY A 299 -12.22 6.98 -0.82
N VAL A 300 -12.78 6.34 0.22
CA VAL A 300 -14.01 5.54 0.09
C VAL A 300 -15.16 6.34 -0.53
N ARG A 301 -15.33 7.60 -0.12
CA ARG A 301 -16.38 8.48 -0.68
C ARG A 301 -16.15 8.71 -2.16
N ASP A 302 -14.93 9.03 -2.55
CA ASP A 302 -14.57 9.38 -3.91
C ASP A 302 -14.68 8.17 -4.83
N ASP A 303 -14.18 7.00 -4.42
CA ASP A 303 -14.33 5.72 -5.13
C ASP A 303 -15.81 5.41 -5.42
N LEU A 304 -16.67 5.48 -4.39
CA LEU A 304 -18.09 5.18 -4.54
C LEU A 304 -18.84 6.27 -5.31
N ALA A 305 -18.46 7.54 -5.16
CA ALA A 305 -19.06 8.62 -5.93
C ALA A 305 -18.77 8.47 -7.42
N GLU A 306 -17.52 8.18 -7.77
CA GLU A 306 -17.09 7.95 -9.16
C GLU A 306 -17.75 6.71 -9.76
N LEU A 307 -17.63 5.56 -9.08
CA LEU A 307 -18.14 4.29 -9.59
C LEU A 307 -19.65 4.30 -9.84
N PHE A 308 -20.41 5.00 -8.99
CA PHE A 308 -21.87 5.05 -9.07
C PHE A 308 -22.41 6.33 -9.73
N GLY A 309 -21.53 7.20 -10.25
CA GLY A 309 -21.93 8.46 -10.89
C GLY A 309 -22.67 9.41 -9.95
N LEU A 310 -22.36 9.39 -8.66
CA LEU A 310 -23.02 10.22 -7.64
C LEU A 310 -22.22 11.51 -7.39
N PRO A 311 -22.88 12.64 -7.11
CA PRO A 311 -22.20 13.79 -6.52
C PRO A 311 -21.55 13.40 -5.18
N LYS A 312 -20.32 13.86 -4.91
CA LYS A 312 -19.63 13.58 -3.62
C LYS A 312 -20.45 14.00 -2.39
N SER A 313 -21.27 15.05 -2.51
CA SER A 313 -22.19 15.51 -1.45
C SER A 313 -23.35 14.53 -1.15
N LYS A 314 -23.56 13.54 -2.02
CA LYS A 314 -24.57 12.49 -1.91
C LYS A 314 -23.98 11.15 -1.43
N VAL A 315 -22.71 11.15 -1.03
CA VAL A 315 -22.02 10.00 -0.44
C VAL A 315 -21.45 10.41 0.92
N ARG A 316 -21.96 9.80 1.99
CA ARG A 316 -21.51 10.04 3.36
C ARG A 316 -20.78 8.81 3.88
N VAL A 317 -19.48 8.96 4.19
CA VAL A 317 -18.68 7.88 4.79
C VAL A 317 -18.41 8.19 6.25
N ILE A 318 -18.60 7.20 7.11
CA ILE A 318 -18.46 7.31 8.57
C ILE A 318 -17.49 6.23 9.05
N THR A 319 -16.49 6.65 9.82
CA THR A 319 -15.63 5.75 10.61
C THR A 319 -15.53 6.34 12.00
N GLU A 320 -16.17 5.70 12.98
CA GLU A 320 -16.09 6.14 14.38
C GLU A 320 -14.84 5.57 15.04
N TYR A 321 -14.68 4.24 14.99
CA TYR A 321 -13.46 3.52 15.36
C TYR A 321 -13.07 2.50 14.28
N MET A 322 -11.77 2.22 14.19
CA MET A 322 -11.20 1.21 13.29
C MET A 322 -10.20 0.33 14.07
N GLY A 323 -10.37 -1.00 13.98
CA GLY A 323 -9.57 -2.02 14.67
C GLY A 323 -8.28 -2.39 13.93
N GLY A 324 -7.57 -1.37 13.45
CA GLY A 324 -6.34 -1.52 12.67
C GLY A 324 -6.58 -1.57 11.17
N GLY A 325 -5.63 -1.02 10.42
CA GLY A 325 -5.59 -1.05 8.96
C GLY A 325 -4.17 -1.25 8.42
N PHE A 326 -3.17 -0.67 9.07
CA PHE A 326 -1.75 -0.86 8.77
C PHE A 326 -1.33 -0.56 7.31
N GLY A 327 -2.20 0.11 6.56
CA GLY A 327 -2.05 0.44 5.14
C GLY A 327 -3.05 -0.27 4.22
N SER A 328 -3.79 -1.31 4.62
CA SER A 328 -4.66 -2.04 3.68
C SER A 328 -6.08 -1.50 3.55
N LYS A 329 -6.46 -0.47 4.33
CA LYS A 329 -7.84 0.02 4.45
C LYS A 329 -7.96 1.47 3.98
N PHE A 330 -7.73 1.77 2.71
CA PHE A 330 -7.85 3.15 2.20
C PHE A 330 -9.12 3.37 1.38
N GLY A 331 -9.30 2.59 0.32
CA GLY A 331 -10.45 2.69 -0.59
C GLY A 331 -11.66 1.86 -0.18
N ALA A 332 -12.70 1.90 -1.03
CA ALA A 332 -13.94 1.16 -0.80
C ALA A 332 -13.76 -0.37 -0.91
N GLY A 333 -12.84 -0.83 -1.77
CA GLY A 333 -12.55 -2.23 -2.04
C GLY A 333 -13.74 -3.02 -2.61
N HIS A 334 -13.52 -4.30 -2.93
CA HIS A 334 -14.59 -5.20 -3.44
C HIS A 334 -15.76 -5.31 -2.47
N PHE A 335 -15.51 -5.34 -1.17
CA PHE A 335 -16.53 -5.44 -0.14
C PHE A 335 -17.41 -4.18 -0.05
N GLY A 336 -16.84 -2.98 -0.18
CA GLY A 336 -17.58 -1.73 -0.14
C GLY A 336 -18.47 -1.55 -1.35
N VAL A 337 -17.93 -1.84 -2.54
CA VAL A 337 -18.71 -1.81 -3.79
C VAL A 337 -19.83 -2.85 -3.76
N MET A 338 -19.53 -4.08 -3.35
CA MET A 338 -20.52 -5.14 -3.31
C MET A 338 -21.64 -4.86 -2.29
N ALA A 339 -21.30 -4.40 -1.07
CA ALA A 339 -22.30 -4.02 -0.08
C ALA A 339 -23.21 -2.90 -0.61
N THR A 340 -22.63 -1.92 -1.30
CA THR A 340 -23.36 -0.80 -1.92
C THR A 340 -24.32 -1.29 -3.01
N MET A 341 -23.86 -2.16 -3.92
CA MET A 341 -24.68 -2.77 -4.96
C MET A 341 -25.84 -3.59 -4.38
N LEU A 342 -25.56 -4.42 -3.38
CA LEU A 342 -26.56 -5.23 -2.71
C LEU A 342 -27.58 -4.37 -1.96
N SER A 343 -27.13 -3.29 -1.30
CA SER A 343 -28.01 -2.38 -0.58
C SER A 343 -28.96 -1.65 -1.53
N LYS A 344 -28.42 -1.11 -2.64
CA LYS A 344 -29.21 -0.47 -3.70
C LYS A 344 -30.28 -1.42 -4.24
N LYS A 345 -29.92 -2.68 -4.51
CA LYS A 345 -30.84 -3.68 -5.07
C LYS A 345 -31.89 -4.15 -4.06
N ALA A 346 -31.53 -4.28 -2.79
CA ALA A 346 -32.44 -4.76 -1.75
C ALA A 346 -33.32 -3.66 -1.15
N GLY A 347 -32.98 -2.37 -1.36
CA GLY A 347 -33.63 -1.23 -0.72
C GLY A 347 -33.46 -1.24 0.81
N ARG A 348 -32.40 -1.87 1.31
CA ARG A 348 -32.13 -2.09 2.74
C ARG A 348 -30.63 -1.95 3.02
N PRO A 349 -30.20 -1.57 4.23
CA PRO A 349 -28.78 -1.56 4.58
C PRO A 349 -28.18 -2.96 4.47
N VAL A 350 -26.93 -3.06 4.01
CA VAL A 350 -26.18 -4.32 3.88
C VAL A 350 -24.86 -4.21 4.62
N LYS A 351 -24.66 -5.08 5.61
CA LYS A 351 -23.38 -5.31 6.26
C LYS A 351 -22.62 -6.38 5.52
N LEU A 352 -21.42 -6.06 5.05
CA LEU A 352 -20.51 -7.02 4.45
C LEU A 352 -19.14 -6.86 5.12
N MET A 353 -18.88 -7.75 6.08
CA MET A 353 -17.57 -7.90 6.72
C MET A 353 -16.94 -9.19 6.22
N LEU A 354 -15.67 -9.13 5.86
CA LEU A 354 -14.89 -10.33 5.56
C LEU A 354 -14.68 -11.13 6.84
N ASP A 355 -14.73 -12.46 6.73
CA ASP A 355 -14.13 -13.30 7.76
C ASP A 355 -12.59 -13.31 7.64
N ARG A 356 -11.92 -13.99 8.57
CA ARG A 356 -10.44 -14.02 8.60
C ARG A 356 -9.83 -14.73 7.39
N GLU A 357 -10.48 -15.77 6.90
CA GLU A 357 -10.00 -16.52 5.73
C GLU A 357 -10.14 -15.65 4.48
N GLU A 358 -11.30 -15.03 4.28
CA GLU A 358 -11.56 -14.12 3.18
C GLU A 358 -10.61 -12.93 3.17
N GLU A 359 -10.28 -12.38 4.34
CA GLU A 359 -9.31 -11.29 4.44
C GLU A 359 -7.92 -11.71 3.95
N HIS A 360 -7.42 -12.87 4.39
CA HIS A 360 -6.12 -13.36 3.95
C HIS A 360 -6.06 -13.68 2.45
N LEU A 361 -7.20 -14.03 1.85
CA LEU A 361 -7.28 -14.34 0.44
C LEU A 361 -7.45 -13.09 -0.47
N SER A 362 -8.05 -12.01 0.05
CA SER A 362 -8.56 -10.94 -0.83
C SER A 362 -8.40 -9.50 -0.35
N ALA A 363 -7.84 -9.27 0.85
CA ALA A 363 -7.56 -7.90 1.34
C ALA A 363 -6.18 -7.38 0.93
N GLY A 364 -5.43 -8.18 0.18
CA GLY A 364 -4.09 -7.87 -0.30
C GLY A 364 -2.98 -8.14 0.70
N ASN A 365 -1.74 -7.83 0.30
CA ASN A 365 -0.53 -8.17 1.07
C ASN A 365 0.61 -7.17 0.81
N ARG A 366 1.58 -7.10 1.73
CA ARG A 366 2.89 -6.52 1.42
C ARG A 366 3.58 -7.41 0.37
N PRO A 367 3.95 -6.87 -0.80
CA PRO A 367 4.73 -7.63 -1.78
C PRO A 367 6.06 -8.12 -1.21
N ASN A 368 6.49 -9.30 -1.65
CA ASN A 368 7.85 -9.77 -1.42
C ASN A 368 8.86 -8.89 -2.18
N SER A 369 10.16 -9.15 -1.98
CA SER A 369 11.19 -8.57 -2.82
C SER A 369 12.35 -9.54 -3.04
N HIS A 370 12.96 -9.45 -4.22
CA HIS A 370 14.25 -10.02 -4.60
C HIS A 370 15.11 -8.86 -5.09
N GLN A 371 16.14 -8.53 -4.33
CA GLN A 371 16.95 -7.32 -4.49
C GLN A 371 18.39 -7.73 -4.78
N MET A 372 18.92 -7.35 -5.94
CA MET A 372 20.34 -7.44 -6.24
C MET A 372 20.93 -6.05 -6.06
N LEU A 373 21.75 -5.90 -5.04
CA LEU A 373 22.33 -4.65 -4.61
C LEU A 373 23.85 -4.72 -4.79
N LYS A 374 24.38 -3.78 -5.56
CA LYS A 374 25.82 -3.59 -5.75
C LYS A 374 26.21 -2.20 -5.26
N MET A 375 27.18 -2.14 -4.36
CA MET A 375 27.64 -0.87 -3.77
C MET A 375 29.16 -0.77 -3.79
N GLY A 376 29.65 0.40 -4.20
CA GLY A 376 31.06 0.77 -4.19
C GLY A 376 31.40 1.59 -2.95
N PHE A 377 32.51 1.25 -2.30
CA PHE A 377 32.97 1.88 -1.07
C PHE A 377 34.44 2.26 -1.14
N ARG A 378 34.80 3.34 -0.47
CA ARG A 378 36.20 3.69 -0.19
C ARG A 378 36.61 3.22 1.19
N ASN A 379 37.91 3.06 1.41
CA ASN A 379 38.50 2.75 2.72
C ASN A 379 38.27 3.88 3.74
N ASP A 380 37.99 5.11 3.28
CA ASP A 380 37.54 6.23 4.14
C ASP A 380 36.04 6.15 4.50
N GLY A 381 35.35 5.10 4.08
CA GLY A 381 33.94 4.83 4.38
C GLY A 381 32.93 5.42 3.39
N LYS A 382 33.34 6.30 2.47
CA LYS A 382 32.41 6.92 1.51
C LYS A 382 31.81 5.91 0.54
N ILE A 383 30.54 6.11 0.22
CA ILE A 383 29.81 5.34 -0.80
C ILE A 383 29.99 6.04 -2.15
N THR A 384 30.54 5.34 -3.14
CA THR A 384 30.84 5.91 -4.47
C THR A 384 29.78 5.55 -5.50
N ALA A 385 29.16 4.38 -5.40
CA ALA A 385 28.11 3.93 -6.30
C ALA A 385 27.08 3.05 -5.59
N ILE A 386 25.82 3.17 -6.01
CA ILE A 386 24.71 2.28 -5.65
C ILE A 386 24.01 1.85 -6.94
N ASP A 387 23.95 0.55 -7.20
CA ASP A 387 23.18 -0.04 -8.29
C ASP A 387 22.24 -1.10 -7.73
N LEU A 388 20.93 -0.87 -7.86
CA LEU A 388 19.88 -1.71 -7.31
C LEU A 388 18.92 -2.17 -8.39
N THR A 389 18.92 -3.48 -8.67
CA THR A 389 17.84 -4.11 -9.43
C THR A 389 16.93 -4.89 -8.49
N SER A 390 15.62 -4.68 -8.58
CA SER A 390 14.66 -5.37 -7.72
C SER A 390 13.48 -5.96 -8.49
N TYR A 391 13.03 -7.13 -8.06
CA TYR A 391 11.80 -7.78 -8.50
C TYR A 391 10.89 -8.01 -7.29
N GLY A 392 9.59 -7.81 -7.44
CA GLY A 392 8.64 -8.17 -6.40
C GLY A 392 7.28 -8.57 -6.97
N THR A 393 6.56 -9.44 -6.26
CA THR A 393 5.26 -9.96 -6.66
C THR A 393 4.15 -9.23 -5.92
N ALA A 394 3.45 -8.33 -6.62
CA ALA A 394 2.19 -7.74 -6.17
C ALA A 394 0.97 -8.55 -6.65
N GLY A 395 1.15 -9.84 -6.95
CA GLY A 395 0.07 -10.71 -7.44
C GLY A 395 -0.45 -10.27 -8.79
N VAL A 396 -1.75 -10.00 -8.85
CA VAL A 396 -2.45 -9.37 -9.98
C VAL A 396 -2.42 -7.83 -9.93
N GLY A 397 -1.78 -7.26 -8.93
CA GLY A 397 -1.61 -5.82 -8.76
C GLY A 397 -0.20 -5.34 -9.08
N LEU A 398 0.05 -4.07 -8.76
CA LEU A 398 1.32 -3.38 -8.92
C LEU A 398 1.85 -2.87 -7.57
N GLY A 399 3.06 -2.30 -7.59
CA GLY A 399 3.59 -1.53 -6.47
C GLY A 399 4.64 -2.25 -5.62
N ALA A 400 5.39 -3.19 -6.19
CA ALA A 400 6.41 -3.96 -5.50
C ALA A 400 7.82 -3.32 -5.50
N GLY A 401 7.93 -2.04 -5.88
CA GLY A 401 9.19 -1.27 -5.84
C GLY A 401 9.74 -1.08 -4.42
N VAL A 402 11.06 -1.02 -4.28
CA VAL A 402 11.80 -0.94 -3.00
C VAL A 402 12.98 0.04 -3.02
N GLY A 403 13.25 0.69 -4.15
CA GLY A 403 14.51 1.40 -4.41
C GLY A 403 14.65 2.77 -3.73
N ARG A 404 13.55 3.35 -3.25
CA ARG A 404 13.54 4.69 -2.66
C ARG A 404 14.48 4.87 -1.48
N VAL A 405 14.53 3.92 -0.56
CA VAL A 405 15.41 4.04 0.62
C VAL A 405 16.89 4.01 0.23
N ALA A 406 17.27 3.22 -0.77
CA ALA A 406 18.63 3.22 -1.32
C ALA A 406 18.98 4.52 -2.05
N GLN A 407 17.97 5.21 -2.61
CA GLN A 407 18.15 6.49 -3.29
C GLN A 407 18.47 7.64 -2.32
N ASP A 408 17.80 7.66 -1.16
CA ASP A 408 17.68 8.84 -0.28
C ASP A 408 18.44 8.72 1.04
N MET A 409 18.59 7.51 1.59
CA MET A 409 19.03 7.35 2.98
C MET A 409 20.49 7.74 3.21
N TYR A 410 21.38 7.41 2.26
CA TYR A 410 22.81 7.71 2.34
C TYR A 410 23.27 8.50 1.12
N GLU A 411 24.21 9.41 1.34
CA GLU A 411 24.78 10.19 0.26
C GLU A 411 25.62 9.31 -0.66
N CYS A 412 25.30 9.38 -1.96
CA CYS A 412 26.06 8.70 -2.99
C CYS A 412 25.94 9.51 -4.29
N PRO A 413 27.05 9.92 -4.93
CA PRO A 413 26.99 10.71 -6.15
C PRO A 413 26.47 9.93 -7.36
N ASN A 414 26.64 8.61 -7.37
CA ASN A 414 26.30 7.75 -8.51
C ASN A 414 25.28 6.69 -8.10
N PHE A 415 24.04 6.82 -8.58
CA PHE A 415 22.94 5.93 -8.21
C PHE A 415 22.14 5.51 -9.45
N ARG A 416 21.82 4.23 -9.54
CA ARG A 416 20.90 3.67 -10.52
C ARG A 416 19.96 2.68 -9.83
N THR A 417 18.71 2.64 -10.28
CA THR A 417 17.79 1.57 -9.90
C THR A 417 16.97 1.09 -11.10
N ALA A 418 16.59 -0.19 -11.07
CA ALA A 418 15.68 -0.83 -12.01
C ALA A 418 14.72 -1.73 -11.23
N GLN A 419 13.46 -1.30 -11.12
CA GLN A 419 12.46 -1.95 -10.29
C GLN A 419 11.38 -2.58 -11.15
N TYR A 420 11.03 -3.83 -10.87
CA TYR A 420 10.07 -4.59 -11.66
C TYR A 420 8.97 -5.20 -10.79
N ASP A 421 7.73 -5.03 -11.24
CA ASP A 421 6.60 -5.83 -10.79
C ASP A 421 6.59 -7.16 -11.54
N VAL A 422 6.41 -8.25 -10.81
CA VAL A 422 6.29 -9.62 -11.34
C VAL A 422 4.89 -10.13 -11.05
N PHE A 423 4.08 -10.26 -12.11
CA PHE A 423 2.73 -10.79 -11.98
C PHE A 423 2.74 -12.28 -11.63
N THR A 424 1.86 -12.66 -10.72
CA THR A 424 1.61 -14.05 -10.32
C THR A 424 0.12 -14.25 -10.11
N HIS A 425 -0.33 -15.51 -10.07
CA HIS A 425 -1.72 -15.87 -9.84
C HIS A 425 -2.10 -15.80 -8.35
N ALA A 426 -1.81 -14.66 -7.73
CA ALA A 426 -2.00 -14.36 -6.32
C ALA A 426 -2.73 -13.02 -6.15
N GLY A 427 -3.36 -12.81 -4.99
CA GLY A 427 -4.11 -11.59 -4.71
C GLY A 427 -3.24 -10.32 -4.78
N PRO A 428 -3.86 -9.16 -5.02
CA PRO A 428 -3.14 -7.91 -5.28
C PRO A 428 -2.27 -7.46 -4.10
N GLY A 429 -1.17 -6.79 -4.39
CA GLY A 429 -0.39 -6.05 -3.40
C GLY A 429 -1.22 -4.94 -2.76
N ALA A 430 -0.93 -4.63 -1.50
CA ALA A 430 -1.55 -3.54 -0.73
C ALA A 430 -0.49 -2.85 0.13
N ALA A 431 -0.69 -1.56 0.38
CA ALA A 431 0.22 -0.79 1.22
C ALA A 431 0.32 -1.39 2.61
N PHE A 432 1.54 -1.57 3.12
CA PHE A 432 1.76 -2.01 4.50
C PHE A 432 2.88 -1.13 5.06
N ARG A 433 2.60 -0.36 6.14
CA ARG A 433 3.55 0.39 6.98
C ARG A 433 4.86 0.72 6.26
N ALA A 434 4.89 1.84 5.54
CA ALA A 434 5.96 2.25 4.62
C ALA A 434 6.16 1.27 3.44
N PRO A 435 5.28 1.31 2.41
CA PRO A 435 5.41 0.51 1.18
C PRO A 435 6.80 0.63 0.56
N GLY A 436 7.39 -0.49 0.15
CA GLY A 436 8.71 -0.57 -0.46
C GLY A 436 9.89 -0.35 0.50
N ASN A 437 9.80 0.65 1.39
CA ASN A 437 10.90 1.07 2.25
C ASN A 437 11.28 0.01 3.29
N VAL A 438 10.34 -0.75 3.85
CA VAL A 438 10.68 -1.82 4.82
C VAL A 438 11.48 -2.94 4.15
N GLN A 439 11.10 -3.30 2.93
CA GLN A 439 11.84 -4.30 2.16
C GLN A 439 13.20 -3.76 1.70
N GLY A 440 13.24 -2.52 1.22
CA GLY A 440 14.48 -1.87 0.75
C GLY A 440 15.49 -1.63 1.87
N VAL A 441 15.02 -1.21 3.06
CA VAL A 441 15.91 -0.87 4.18
C VAL A 441 16.57 -2.12 4.74
N PHE A 442 15.88 -3.26 4.67
CA PHE A 442 16.50 -4.55 5.01
C PHE A 442 17.73 -4.80 4.14
N ALA A 443 17.62 -4.72 2.81
CA ALA A 443 18.77 -4.95 1.92
C ALA A 443 19.87 -3.90 2.11
N LEU A 444 19.50 -2.61 2.18
CA LEU A 444 20.45 -1.52 2.34
C LEU A 444 21.23 -1.62 3.65
N GLU A 445 20.54 -1.79 4.78
CA GLU A 445 21.20 -1.80 6.10
C GLU A 445 22.07 -3.04 6.30
N GLN A 446 21.68 -4.20 5.72
CA GLN A 446 22.55 -5.37 5.72
C GLN A 446 23.83 -5.10 4.90
N MET A 447 23.73 -4.47 3.74
CA MET A 447 24.90 -4.08 2.94
C MET A 447 25.81 -3.10 3.69
N ILE A 448 25.25 -2.15 4.44
CA ILE A 448 26.02 -1.21 5.27
C ILE A 448 26.73 -1.93 6.44
N ASP A 449 26.09 -2.93 7.07
CA ASP A 449 26.73 -3.75 8.10
C ASP A 449 27.90 -4.58 7.54
N GLU A 450 27.72 -5.20 6.37
CA GLU A 450 28.78 -5.95 5.69
C GLU A 450 29.96 -5.02 5.30
N ALA A 451 29.67 -3.80 4.85
CA ALA A 451 30.70 -2.81 4.55
C ALA A 451 31.45 -2.37 5.82
N ALA A 452 30.74 -2.17 6.95
CA ALA A 452 31.37 -1.87 8.24
C ALA A 452 32.30 -3.00 8.69
N GLU A 453 31.88 -4.26 8.56
CA GLU A 453 32.70 -5.42 8.88
C GLU A 453 33.95 -5.46 7.99
N ARG A 454 33.79 -5.24 6.68
CA ARG A 454 34.91 -5.19 5.72
C ARG A 454 35.92 -4.09 6.05
N LEU A 455 35.45 -2.93 6.50
CA LEU A 455 36.26 -1.80 6.94
C LEU A 455 36.86 -2.00 8.34
N GLY A 456 36.40 -3.02 9.10
CA GLY A 456 36.78 -3.21 10.49
C GLY A 456 36.24 -2.12 11.42
N MET A 457 35.13 -1.47 11.04
CA MET A 457 34.51 -0.38 11.77
C MET A 457 33.34 -0.85 12.62
N ASP A 458 33.07 -0.13 13.71
CA ASP A 458 31.82 -0.27 14.45
C ASP A 458 30.65 0.16 13.54
N PRO A 459 29.61 -0.68 13.32
CA PRO A 459 28.51 -0.37 12.41
C PRO A 459 27.70 0.87 12.83
N VAL A 460 27.66 1.22 14.12
CA VAL A 460 27.03 2.46 14.58
C VAL A 460 27.88 3.66 14.19
N LYS A 461 29.19 3.59 14.42
CA LYS A 461 30.13 4.65 14.03
C LYS A 461 30.22 4.81 12.52
N TYR A 462 30.12 3.72 11.78
CA TYR A 462 30.12 3.77 10.32
C TYR A 462 28.90 4.55 9.81
N ARG A 463 27.70 4.29 10.35
CA ARG A 463 26.50 5.08 10.04
C ARG A 463 26.65 6.55 10.40
N ASP A 464 27.28 6.89 11.52
CA ASP A 464 27.54 8.28 11.90
C ASP A 464 28.51 9.01 10.96
N LEU A 465 29.32 8.27 10.19
CA LEU A 465 30.20 8.81 9.17
C LEU A 465 29.47 9.06 7.85
N ILE A 466 28.60 8.14 7.42
CA ILE A 466 27.94 8.20 6.09
C ILE A 466 26.56 8.87 6.09
N ASP A 467 25.90 8.96 7.25
CA ASP A 467 24.60 9.62 7.42
C ASP A 467 24.78 11.03 7.98
N LYS A 468 24.56 12.04 7.13
CA LYS A 468 24.67 13.46 7.52
C LYS A 468 23.50 13.95 8.38
N HIS A 469 22.48 13.13 8.65
CA HIS A 469 21.29 13.56 9.38
C HIS A 469 21.52 13.59 10.89
N GLU A 470 21.71 14.79 11.44
CA GLU A 470 22.06 15.00 12.85
C GLU A 470 21.06 14.37 13.85
N VAL A 471 19.76 14.45 13.58
CA VAL A 471 18.76 13.80 14.46
C VAL A 471 18.93 12.27 14.50
N ARG A 472 19.25 11.63 13.37
CA ARG A 472 19.43 10.17 13.31
C ARG A 472 20.70 9.74 14.03
N LYS A 473 21.77 10.54 13.94
CA LYS A 473 22.99 10.36 14.74
C LYS A 473 22.68 10.37 16.24
N ILE A 474 21.92 11.37 16.69
CA ILE A 474 21.53 11.46 18.11
C ILE A 474 20.63 10.28 18.52
N GLN A 475 19.69 9.87 17.67
CA GLN A 475 18.85 8.69 17.92
C GLN A 475 19.69 7.41 18.05
N ARG A 476 20.68 7.21 17.17
CA ARG A 476 21.61 6.08 17.25
C ARG A 476 22.44 6.12 18.52
N MET A 477 22.97 7.28 18.90
CA MET A 477 23.73 7.43 20.14
C MET A 477 22.88 7.10 21.38
N LYS A 478 21.66 7.62 21.48
CA LYS A 478 20.74 7.30 22.59
C LYS A 478 20.36 5.81 22.61
N GLY A 479 20.13 5.24 21.42
CA GLY A 479 19.89 3.80 21.28
C GLY A 479 21.08 2.98 21.77
N ALA A 480 22.28 3.29 21.28
CA ALA A 480 23.53 2.64 21.68
C ALA A 480 23.75 2.71 23.19
N GLU A 481 23.54 3.88 23.80
CA GLU A 481 23.61 4.03 25.26
C GLU A 481 22.58 3.14 25.98
N ALA A 482 21.32 3.17 25.55
CA ALA A 482 20.24 2.38 26.16
C ALA A 482 20.45 0.86 26.02
N PHE A 483 21.03 0.41 24.90
CA PHE A 483 21.42 -0.99 24.69
C PHE A 483 22.72 -1.38 25.41
N GLY A 484 23.48 -0.41 25.96
CA GLY A 484 24.82 -0.66 26.47
C GLY A 484 25.79 -1.11 25.38
N TRP A 485 25.62 -0.62 24.15
CA TRP A 485 26.36 -1.02 22.96
C TRP A 485 27.86 -0.82 23.16
N LYS A 486 28.61 -1.91 23.01
CA LYS A 486 30.06 -1.92 22.97
C LYS A 486 30.47 -2.78 21.80
N TYR A 487 30.98 -2.16 20.76
CA TYR A 487 31.38 -2.89 19.57
C TYR A 487 32.50 -3.88 19.89
N LYS A 488 32.27 -5.11 19.46
CA LYS A 488 33.27 -6.17 19.41
C LYS A 488 33.37 -6.60 17.95
N LYS A 489 34.60 -6.82 17.49
CA LYS A 489 34.82 -7.29 16.12
C LYS A 489 34.14 -8.65 15.92
N PRO A 490 33.41 -8.89 14.81
CA PRO A 490 32.86 -10.22 14.52
C PRO A 490 33.93 -11.30 14.63
N GLY A 491 33.57 -12.41 15.27
CA GLY A 491 34.49 -13.54 15.50
C GLY A 491 35.45 -13.35 16.69
N SER A 492 35.32 -12.28 17.48
CA SER A 492 36.22 -12.01 18.63
C SER A 492 35.72 -12.56 19.96
N ASP A 493 34.48 -13.07 20.02
CA ASP A 493 33.95 -13.67 21.23
C ASP A 493 34.68 -14.99 21.60
N PRO A 494 34.90 -15.26 22.89
CA PRO A 494 35.41 -16.54 23.35
C PRO A 494 34.35 -17.63 23.19
N GLY A 495 34.77 -18.84 22.80
CA GLY A 495 33.91 -20.02 22.71
C GLY A 495 33.74 -20.60 21.29
N PRO A 496 32.97 -21.69 21.15
CA PRO A 496 32.80 -22.41 19.89
C PRO A 496 31.88 -21.67 18.90
N ILE A 497 30.97 -20.82 19.40
CA ILE A 497 30.14 -19.92 18.59
C ILE A 497 30.69 -18.52 18.77
N LYS A 498 31.50 -18.07 17.80
CA LYS A 498 32.04 -16.72 17.78
C LYS A 498 31.05 -15.84 17.03
N ARG A 499 30.46 -14.88 17.73
CA ARG A 499 29.53 -13.90 17.15
C ARG A 499 30.30 -12.73 16.55
#